data_AF-A0A815VTM1-F1
#
_entry.id   AF-A0A815VTM1-F1
#
_cell.length_a   1.000
_cell.length_b   1.000
_cell.length_c   1.000
_cell.angle_alpha   90.00
_cell.angle_beta   90.00
_cell.angle_gamma   90.00
#
_symmetry.space_group_name_H-M   'P 1'
#
loop_
_entity.id
_entity.type
_entity.pdbx_description
1 polymer ?
#
loop_
_entity_poly.entity_id
_entity_poly.type
_entity_poly.pdbx_seq_one_letter_code
_entity_poly.pdbx_strand_id
1 'polypeptide(L)'
;LFIFGPWVEYGIDRQLTKHTYGSATVAISARMGVLLRLKFIRGNQTFTIPLPLSQDVLPSAIFYATIVPTLAYLVLDRLIIQPFARSEQEREQKKHEDEAREKQSEHRREAMNAQEVLRSLVEQIKDKEGSQGLIILEAYYGHLTSIINESSIKIIDVSIPLQTLVKDSTLKIETTVSKSNLTGFYDPCIGEEKSLFIKYSFHSHIHSVTYKDLDPVILPNRNHLIL
;
A
#
# COMPACT_ATOMS: atom_id res chain seq x y z
N LEU A 1 26.15 -58.41 -26.33
CA LEU A 1 26.22 -57.97 -24.91
C LEU A 1 26.69 -56.52 -24.88
N PHE A 2 25.78 -55.54 -24.83
CA PHE A 2 26.18 -54.14 -24.69
C PHE A 2 26.59 -53.91 -23.23
N ILE A 3 27.88 -54.12 -22.93
CA ILE A 3 28.46 -53.71 -21.66
C ILE A 3 28.23 -52.20 -21.59
N PHE A 4 27.41 -51.66 -20.70
CA PHE A 4 27.39 -50.22 -20.45
C PHE A 4 28.66 -49.91 -19.65
N GLY A 5 29.58 -49.14 -20.22
CA GLY A 5 30.73 -48.67 -19.44
C GLY A 5 30.26 -47.71 -18.33
N PRO A 6 31.09 -47.43 -17.31
CA PRO A 6 30.73 -46.47 -16.29
C PRO A 6 30.45 -45.10 -16.96
N TRP A 7 29.28 -44.53 -16.67
CA TRP A 7 28.96 -43.14 -16.97
C TRP A 7 29.01 -42.32 -15.68
N VAL A 8 29.35 -41.04 -15.81
CA VAL A 8 29.27 -40.07 -14.71
C VAL A 8 28.38 -38.95 -15.18
N GLU A 9 27.29 -38.70 -14.47
CA GLU A 9 26.39 -37.58 -14.73
C GLU A 9 26.43 -36.61 -13.54
N TYR A 10 26.51 -35.31 -13.83
CA TYR A 10 26.40 -34.25 -12.83
C TYR A 10 25.71 -33.05 -13.45
N GLY A 11 24.97 -32.28 -12.66
CA GLY A 11 24.16 -31.20 -13.20
C GLY A 11 23.58 -30.29 -12.14
N ILE A 12 22.90 -29.25 -12.61
CA ILE A 12 22.18 -28.28 -11.79
C ILE A 12 20.72 -28.30 -12.23
N ASP A 13 19.81 -28.39 -11.28
CA ASP A 13 18.37 -28.21 -11.46
C ASP A 13 17.92 -26.97 -10.68
N ARG A 14 17.07 -26.14 -11.29
CA ARG A 14 16.55 -24.95 -10.65
C ARG A 14 15.17 -24.57 -11.17
N GLN A 15 14.31 -24.15 -10.24
CA GLN A 15 13.02 -23.56 -10.57
C GLN A 15 13.22 -22.12 -11.04
N LEU A 16 12.87 -21.83 -12.29
CA LEU A 16 13.00 -20.51 -12.92
C LEU A 16 11.78 -19.62 -12.67
N THR A 17 10.60 -20.22 -12.52
CA THR A 17 9.32 -19.53 -12.25
C THR A 17 8.35 -20.50 -11.55
N LYS A 18 7.22 -20.03 -11.01
CA LYS A 18 6.21 -20.87 -10.32
C LYS A 18 5.81 -22.14 -11.10
N HIS A 19 5.82 -22.09 -12.44
CA HIS A 19 5.44 -23.22 -13.31
C HIS A 19 6.54 -23.62 -14.31
N THR A 20 7.80 -23.26 -14.06
CA THR A 20 8.91 -23.53 -14.99
C THR A 20 10.14 -24.04 -14.27
N TYR A 21 10.60 -25.23 -14.65
CA TYR A 21 11.82 -25.86 -14.15
C TYR A 21 12.85 -25.95 -15.27
N GLY A 22 14.07 -25.49 -15.00
CA GLY A 22 15.21 -25.65 -15.89
C GLY A 22 16.24 -26.57 -15.25
N SER A 23 16.88 -27.42 -16.04
CA SER A 23 18.00 -28.24 -15.59
C SER A 23 19.05 -28.37 -16.70
N ALA A 24 20.32 -28.33 -16.30
CA ALA A 24 21.47 -28.58 -17.16
C ALA A 24 22.26 -29.75 -16.57
N THR A 25 22.38 -30.84 -17.32
CA THR A 25 23.07 -32.06 -16.87
C THR A 25 24.18 -32.42 -17.86
N VAL A 26 25.40 -32.58 -17.37
CA VAL A 26 26.54 -33.07 -18.13
C VAL A 26 26.69 -34.57 -17.86
N ALA A 27 26.65 -35.37 -18.92
CA ALA A 27 26.89 -36.81 -18.89
C ALA A 27 28.21 -37.12 -19.60
N ILE A 28 29.09 -37.85 -18.92
CA ILE A 28 30.40 -38.28 -19.40
C ILE A 28 30.37 -39.80 -19.55
N SER A 29 30.77 -40.32 -20.70
CA SER A 29 30.78 -41.75 -21.00
C SER A 29 31.95 -42.11 -21.91
N ALA A 30 32.68 -43.17 -21.58
CA ALA A 30 33.85 -43.61 -22.37
C ALA A 30 33.55 -43.97 -23.84
N ARG A 31 32.28 -44.21 -24.19
CA ARG A 31 31.81 -44.55 -25.54
C ARG A 31 31.03 -43.45 -26.25
N MET A 32 30.54 -42.45 -25.51
CA MET A 32 29.68 -41.40 -26.02
C MET A 32 30.26 -40.00 -25.78
N GLY A 33 31.47 -39.93 -25.22
CA GLY A 33 32.19 -38.72 -24.86
C GLY A 33 31.45 -37.87 -23.84
N VAL A 34 31.30 -36.57 -24.13
CA VAL A 34 30.69 -35.57 -23.24
C VAL A 34 29.39 -35.06 -23.85
N LEU A 35 28.29 -35.22 -23.14
CA LEU A 35 26.93 -34.83 -23.56
C LEU A 35 26.34 -33.84 -22.56
N LEU A 36 25.96 -32.65 -23.02
CA LEU A 36 25.18 -31.70 -22.22
C LEU A 36 23.69 -31.88 -22.55
N ARG A 37 22.86 -32.14 -21.54
CA ARG A 37 21.40 -32.19 -21.66
C ARG A 37 20.80 -30.96 -21.01
N LEU A 38 20.13 -30.14 -21.80
CA LEU A 38 19.34 -29.01 -21.31
C LEU A 38 17.87 -29.41 -21.25
N LYS A 39 17.30 -29.48 -20.04
CA LYS A 39 15.92 -29.86 -19.78
C LYS A 39 15.12 -28.64 -19.33
N PHE A 40 14.00 -28.39 -20.00
CA PHE A 40 13.05 -27.33 -19.67
C PHE A 40 11.66 -27.95 -19.49
N ILE A 41 11.08 -27.79 -18.31
CA ILE A 41 9.74 -28.28 -17.98
C ILE A 41 8.84 -27.08 -17.78
N ARG A 42 7.74 -27.00 -18.53
CA ARG A 42 6.70 -25.98 -18.38
C ARG A 42 5.34 -26.66 -18.37
N GLY A 43 4.65 -26.67 -17.23
CA GLY A 43 3.41 -27.44 -17.06
C GLY A 43 3.63 -28.94 -17.23
N ASN A 44 2.88 -29.58 -18.14
CA ASN A 44 2.97 -31.03 -18.41
C ASN A 44 3.89 -31.39 -19.60
N GLN A 45 4.63 -30.42 -20.15
CA GLN A 45 5.53 -30.63 -21.28
C GLN A 45 6.99 -30.57 -20.80
N THR A 46 7.77 -31.58 -21.18
CA THR A 46 9.21 -31.65 -20.92
C THR A 46 9.97 -31.56 -22.24
N PHE A 47 10.70 -30.47 -22.44
CA PHE A 47 11.59 -30.27 -23.57
C PHE A 47 13.02 -30.61 -23.15
N THR A 48 13.65 -31.57 -23.82
CA THR A 48 15.05 -31.97 -23.54
C THR A 48 15.87 -31.82 -24.82
N ILE A 49 16.90 -30.98 -24.77
CA ILE A 49 17.81 -30.73 -25.89
C ILE A 49 19.15 -31.39 -25.58
N PRO A 50 19.53 -32.48 -26.28
CA PRO A 50 20.84 -33.10 -26.16
C PRO A 50 21.87 -32.37 -27.04
N LEU A 51 22.96 -31.92 -26.44
CA LEU A 51 24.08 -31.24 -27.10
C LEU A 51 25.35 -32.10 -26.93
N PRO A 52 25.67 -32.98 -27.89
CA PRO A 52 26.91 -33.76 -27.86
C PRO A 52 28.10 -32.82 -28.12
N LEU A 53 29.02 -32.71 -27.17
CA LEU A 53 30.14 -31.78 -27.22
C LEU A 53 31.43 -32.43 -27.75
N SER A 54 31.68 -33.69 -27.41
CA SER A 54 32.84 -34.46 -27.87
C SER A 54 32.50 -35.95 -27.90
N GLN A 55 33.13 -36.69 -28.82
CA GLN A 55 33.05 -38.15 -28.89
C GLN A 55 34.09 -38.83 -27.96
N ASP A 56 35.12 -38.09 -27.57
CA ASP A 56 36.16 -38.50 -26.62
C ASP A 56 36.09 -37.69 -25.32
N VAL A 57 36.58 -38.28 -24.22
CA VAL A 57 36.64 -37.62 -22.90
C VAL A 57 37.77 -36.58 -22.87
N LEU A 58 37.48 -35.40 -23.39
CA LEU A 58 38.40 -34.26 -23.40
C LEU A 58 38.13 -33.34 -22.20
N PRO A 59 39.16 -32.99 -21.40
CA PRO A 59 39.01 -32.04 -20.29
C PRO A 59 38.46 -30.67 -20.70
N SER A 60 38.81 -30.19 -21.90
CA SER A 60 38.30 -28.94 -22.46
C SER A 60 36.79 -28.99 -22.73
N ALA A 61 36.26 -30.12 -23.20
CA ALA A 61 34.82 -30.29 -23.44
C ALA A 61 34.05 -30.24 -22.11
N ILE A 62 34.58 -30.83 -21.04
CA ILE A 62 34.00 -30.78 -19.69
C ILE A 62 34.00 -29.33 -19.16
N PHE A 63 35.07 -28.57 -19.39
CA PHE A 63 35.18 -27.17 -19.00
C PHE A 63 34.11 -26.30 -19.69
N TYR A 64 33.93 -26.42 -21.01
CA TYR A 64 32.89 -25.69 -21.71
C TYR A 64 31.47 -26.15 -21.34
N ALA A 65 31.27 -27.46 -21.11
CA ALA A 65 29.99 -28.03 -20.68
C ALA A 65 29.48 -27.46 -19.35
N THR A 66 30.37 -26.94 -18.51
CA THR A 66 30.04 -26.41 -17.18
C THR A 66 30.01 -24.89 -17.17
N ILE A 67 31.02 -24.25 -17.74
CA ILE A 67 31.18 -22.79 -17.67
C ILE A 67 30.21 -22.07 -18.59
N VAL A 68 29.96 -22.60 -19.79
CA VAL A 68 29.06 -21.92 -20.74
C VAL A 68 27.62 -21.89 -20.21
N PRO A 69 27.02 -23.00 -19.74
CA PRO A 69 25.65 -22.95 -19.20
C PRO A 69 25.54 -22.13 -17.91
N THR A 70 26.56 -22.14 -17.04
CA THR A 70 26.54 -21.37 -15.79
C THR A 70 26.68 -19.87 -16.04
N LEU A 71 27.61 -19.43 -16.90
CA LEU A 71 27.72 -18.03 -17.29
C LEU A 71 26.50 -17.54 -18.06
N ALA A 72 25.99 -18.32 -19.01
CA ALA A 72 24.77 -17.98 -19.74
C ALA A 72 23.59 -17.80 -18.78
N TYR A 73 23.47 -18.68 -17.77
CA TYR A 73 22.46 -18.54 -16.73
C TYR A 73 22.62 -17.25 -15.91
N LEU A 74 23.84 -16.93 -15.45
CA LEU A 74 24.08 -15.71 -14.67
C LEU A 74 23.77 -14.44 -15.47
N VAL A 75 24.13 -14.39 -16.75
CA VAL A 75 23.85 -13.27 -17.63
C VAL A 75 22.34 -13.13 -17.85
N LEU A 76 21.63 -14.22 -18.15
CA LEU A 76 20.17 -14.20 -18.33
C LEU A 76 19.42 -13.80 -17.05
N ASP A 77 19.85 -14.33 -15.90
CA ASP A 77 19.23 -14.00 -14.61
C ASP A 77 19.40 -12.51 -14.28
N ARG A 78 20.62 -11.98 -14.43
CA ARG A 78 20.95 -10.59 -14.09
C ARG A 78 20.39 -9.58 -15.08
N LEU A 79 20.45 -9.85 -16.39
CA LEU A 79 20.07 -8.87 -17.42
C LEU A 79 18.60 -8.92 -17.84
N ILE A 80 17.91 -10.05 -17.67
CA ILE A 80 16.54 -10.20 -18.20
C ILE A 80 15.55 -10.53 -17.09
N ILE A 81 15.83 -11.55 -16.27
CA ILE A 81 14.87 -12.05 -15.28
C ILE A 81 14.69 -11.05 -14.13
N GLN A 82 15.79 -10.57 -13.53
CA GLN A 82 15.74 -9.60 -12.44
C GLN A 82 15.11 -8.25 -12.81
N PRO A 83 15.43 -7.60 -13.94
CA PRO A 83 14.80 -6.32 -14.27
C PRO A 83 13.30 -6.47 -14.56
N PHE A 84 12.88 -7.57 -15.20
CA PHE A 84 11.46 -7.82 -15.43
C PHE A 84 10.69 -8.06 -14.12
N ALA A 85 11.25 -8.87 -13.21
CA ALA A 85 10.62 -9.14 -11.91
C ALA A 85 10.48 -7.88 -11.04
N ARG A 86 11.49 -6.99 -11.05
CA ARG A 86 11.41 -5.70 -10.34
C ARG A 86 10.35 -4.78 -10.94
N SER A 87 10.26 -4.72 -12.27
CA SER A 87 9.28 -3.88 -12.95
C SER A 87 7.83 -4.27 -12.63
N GLU A 88 7.53 -5.57 -12.49
CA GLU A 88 6.19 -6.02 -12.10
C GLU A 88 5.84 -5.66 -10.66
N GLN A 89 6.80 -5.79 -9.72
CA GLN A 89 6.59 -5.36 -8.33
C GLN A 89 6.32 -3.87 -8.22
N GLU A 90 7.05 -3.04 -8.98
CA GLU A 90 6.82 -1.59 -9.02
C GLU A 90 5.43 -1.25 -9.60
N ARG A 91 4.95 -2.01 -10.59
CA ARG A 91 3.62 -1.80 -11.17
C ARG A 91 2.51 -2.19 -10.21
N GLU A 92 2.66 -3.28 -9.47
CA GLU A 92 1.71 -3.68 -8.44
C GLU A 92 1.66 -2.64 -7.31
N GLN A 93 2.81 -2.15 -6.85
CA GLN A 93 2.87 -1.09 -5.83
C GLN A 93 2.20 0.20 -6.31
N LYS A 94 2.49 0.65 -7.54
CA LYS A 94 1.85 1.83 -8.12
C LYS A 94 0.34 1.67 -8.25
N LYS A 95 -0.15 0.49 -8.66
CA LYS A 95 -1.60 0.23 -8.71
C LYS A 95 -2.25 0.34 -7.35
N HIS A 96 -1.64 -0.25 -6.31
CA HIS A 96 -2.17 -0.14 -4.96
C HIS A 96 -2.16 1.29 -4.43
N GLU A 97 -1.13 2.08 -4.76
CA GLU A 97 -1.05 3.51 -4.42
C GLU A 97 -2.13 4.32 -5.16
N ASP A 98 -2.30 4.09 -6.46
CA ASP A 98 -3.31 4.74 -7.28
C ASP A 98 -4.73 4.41 -6.81
N GLU A 99 -5.02 3.13 -6.52
CA GLU A 99 -6.31 2.69 -5.96
C GLU A 99 -6.59 3.32 -4.58
N ALA A 100 -5.58 3.44 -3.72
CA ALA A 100 -5.73 4.08 -2.42
C ALA A 100 -6.01 5.58 -2.57
N ARG A 101 -5.32 6.24 -3.51
CA ARG A 101 -5.50 7.66 -3.81
C ARG A 101 -6.88 7.95 -4.41
N GLU A 102 -7.37 7.08 -5.29
CA GLU A 102 -8.70 7.19 -5.88
C GLU A 102 -9.79 7.11 -4.81
N LYS A 103 -9.76 6.08 -3.95
CA LYS A 103 -10.69 5.93 -2.83
C LYS A 103 -10.68 7.14 -1.90
N GLN A 104 -9.50 7.69 -1.60
CA GLN A 104 -9.39 8.90 -0.78
C GLN A 104 -10.05 10.11 -1.46
N SER A 105 -9.86 10.26 -2.78
CA SER A 105 -10.48 11.32 -3.57
C SER A 105 -12.00 11.19 -3.60
N GLU A 106 -12.53 9.97 -3.68
CA GLU A 106 -13.97 9.71 -3.64
C GLU A 106 -14.58 10.15 -2.31
N HIS A 107 -14.03 9.70 -1.18
CA HIS A 107 -14.51 10.10 0.14
C HIS A 107 -14.38 11.61 0.40
N ARG A 108 -13.30 12.23 -0.08
CA ARG A 108 -13.15 13.69 -0.02
C ARG A 108 -14.29 14.39 -0.77
N ARG A 109 -14.63 13.92 -1.97
CA ARG A 109 -15.70 14.49 -2.79
C ARG A 109 -17.07 14.29 -2.13
N GLU A 110 -17.33 13.10 -1.59
CA GLU A 110 -18.56 12.80 -0.84
C GLU A 110 -18.73 13.73 0.36
N ALA A 111 -17.67 13.90 1.16
CA ALA A 111 -17.67 14.80 2.30
C ALA A 111 -17.90 16.26 1.88
N MET A 112 -17.22 16.75 0.85
CA MET A 112 -17.40 18.11 0.33
C MET A 112 -18.82 18.37 -0.16
N ASN A 113 -19.40 17.44 -0.90
CA ASN A 113 -20.79 17.54 -1.36
C ASN A 113 -21.76 17.55 -0.17
N ALA A 114 -21.53 16.72 0.83
CA ALA A 114 -22.34 16.72 2.05
C ALA A 114 -22.24 18.07 2.79
N GLN A 115 -21.03 18.62 2.95
CA GLN A 115 -20.87 19.94 3.58
C GLN A 115 -21.63 21.03 2.84
N GLU A 116 -21.61 21.01 1.49
CA GLU A 116 -22.31 22.00 0.67
C GLU A 116 -23.83 21.94 0.88
N VAL A 117 -24.42 20.74 0.89
CA VAL A 117 -25.85 20.54 1.19
C VAL A 117 -26.20 21.04 2.59
N LEU A 118 -25.33 20.78 3.57
CA LEU A 118 -25.53 21.12 4.98
C LEU A 118 -25.41 22.62 5.29
N ARG A 119 -24.80 23.44 4.41
CA ARG A 119 -24.64 24.89 4.64
C ARG A 119 -25.97 25.59 4.94
N SER A 120 -27.01 25.24 4.18
CA SER A 120 -28.36 25.79 4.37
C SER A 120 -28.95 25.48 5.75
N LEU A 121 -28.67 24.29 6.29
CA LEU A 121 -29.14 23.89 7.62
C LEU A 121 -28.35 24.59 8.73
N VAL A 122 -27.05 24.82 8.51
CA VAL A 122 -26.19 25.51 9.49
C VAL A 122 -26.66 26.92 9.76
N GLU A 123 -27.06 27.67 8.74
CA GLU A 123 -27.61 29.03 8.92
C GLU A 123 -28.86 29.01 9.79
N GLN A 124 -29.80 28.10 9.53
CA GLN A 124 -31.01 27.93 10.33
C GLN A 124 -30.70 27.54 11.79
N ILE A 125 -29.69 26.71 12.02
CA ILE A 125 -29.29 26.32 13.37
C ILE A 125 -28.67 27.52 14.10
N LYS A 126 -27.79 28.29 13.44
CA LYS A 126 -27.18 29.48 14.03
C LYS A 126 -28.24 30.53 14.41
N ASP A 127 -29.25 30.73 13.57
CA ASP A 127 -30.34 31.66 13.85
C ASP A 127 -31.20 31.20 15.04
N LYS A 128 -31.44 29.89 15.17
CA LYS A 128 -32.17 29.31 16.30
C LYS A 128 -31.41 29.40 17.62
N GLU A 129 -30.11 29.12 17.59
CA GLU A 129 -29.23 29.17 18.77
C GLU A 129 -28.99 30.63 19.23
N GLY A 130 -28.95 31.57 18.28
CA GLY A 130 -28.70 32.98 18.55
C GLY A 130 -27.36 33.23 19.26
N SER A 131 -27.19 34.43 19.81
CA SER A 131 -25.92 34.87 20.41
C SER A 131 -25.55 34.17 21.73
N GLN A 132 -26.53 33.50 22.36
CA GLN A 132 -26.35 32.84 23.65
C GLN A 132 -26.18 31.32 23.52
N GLY A 133 -26.61 30.73 22.41
CA GLY A 133 -26.47 29.31 22.13
C GLY A 133 -25.05 28.88 21.77
N LEU A 134 -24.92 27.62 21.34
CA LEU A 134 -23.62 27.03 20.99
C LEU A 134 -23.30 27.25 19.50
N ILE A 135 -22.32 28.09 19.21
CA ILE A 135 -21.87 28.39 17.86
C ILE A 135 -20.43 27.92 17.67
N ILE A 136 -20.20 27.01 16.73
CA ILE A 136 -18.87 26.59 16.29
C ILE A 136 -18.25 27.72 15.44
N LEU A 137 -17.08 28.19 15.85
CA LEU A 137 -16.32 29.23 15.16
C LEU A 137 -15.33 28.61 14.17
N GLU A 138 -14.51 27.68 14.66
CA GLU A 138 -13.48 26.99 13.87
C GLU A 138 -13.42 25.53 14.34
N ALA A 139 -13.40 24.58 13.41
CA ALA A 139 -13.16 23.18 13.72
C ALA A 139 -12.30 22.51 12.66
N TYR A 140 -11.23 21.84 13.11
CA TYR A 140 -10.24 21.23 12.23
C TYR A 140 -10.04 19.77 12.62
N TYR A 141 -10.06 18.88 11.62
CA TYR A 141 -9.83 17.45 11.81
C TYR A 141 -8.66 16.96 10.98
N GLY A 142 -7.78 16.15 11.57
CA GLY A 142 -6.64 15.57 10.89
C GLY A 142 -5.42 15.47 11.80
N HIS A 143 -4.23 15.52 11.22
CA HIS A 143 -2.98 15.44 11.98
C HIS A 143 -2.56 16.83 12.49
N LEU A 144 -3.06 17.24 13.66
CA LEU A 144 -2.88 18.61 14.17
C LEU A 144 -1.41 18.98 14.50
N THR A 145 -0.52 18.00 14.72
CA THR A 145 0.92 18.26 14.90
C THR A 145 1.55 18.89 13.65
N SER A 146 0.95 18.68 12.47
CA SER A 146 1.35 19.34 11.21
C SER A 146 0.96 20.83 11.11
N ILE A 147 0.15 21.36 12.03
CA ILE A 147 -0.10 22.83 12.06
C ILE A 147 1.15 23.58 12.50
N ILE A 148 1.94 22.99 13.40
CA ILE A 148 3.13 23.60 13.98
C ILE A 148 4.32 23.53 13.00
N ASN A 149 4.35 22.48 12.19
CA ASN A 149 5.38 22.23 11.21
C ASN A 149 4.74 22.38 9.83
N GLU A 150 4.98 23.48 9.11
CA GLU A 150 4.42 23.87 7.79
C GLU A 150 4.58 22.83 6.63
N SER A 151 4.91 21.58 6.95
CA SER A 151 4.90 20.42 6.07
C SER A 151 3.48 19.90 5.84
N SER A 152 2.99 19.99 4.60
CA SER A 152 1.81 19.29 4.05
C SER A 152 0.62 19.17 5.03
N ILE A 153 -0.20 20.21 5.11
CA ILE A 153 -1.35 20.28 6.01
C ILE A 153 -2.40 19.23 5.59
N LYS A 154 -2.39 18.06 6.22
CA LYS A 154 -3.41 17.00 6.09
C LYS A 154 -4.57 17.26 7.07
N ILE A 155 -5.23 18.40 6.89
CA ILE A 155 -6.27 18.88 7.80
C ILE A 155 -7.48 19.33 7.00
N ILE A 156 -8.66 19.05 7.55
CA ILE A 156 -9.94 19.39 6.94
C ILE A 156 -10.71 20.33 7.86
N ASP A 157 -11.39 21.30 7.24
CA ASP A 157 -12.37 22.13 7.95
C ASP A 157 -13.66 21.34 8.10
N VAL A 158 -14.08 21.16 9.35
CA VAL A 158 -15.29 20.43 9.74
C VAL A 158 -16.25 21.32 10.53
N SER A 159 -16.10 22.63 10.44
CA SER A 159 -16.94 23.60 11.16
C SER A 159 -18.43 23.47 10.78
N ILE A 160 -18.71 23.28 9.49
CA ILE A 160 -20.06 23.11 8.95
C ILE A 160 -20.71 21.82 9.46
N PRO A 161 -20.16 20.61 9.19
CA PRO A 161 -20.81 19.38 9.64
C PRO A 161 -20.88 19.30 11.16
N LEU A 162 -19.89 19.82 11.89
CA LEU A 162 -19.93 19.86 13.35
C LEU A 162 -21.07 20.75 13.87
N GLN A 163 -21.31 21.92 13.27
CA GLN A 163 -22.42 22.78 13.65
C GLN A 163 -23.79 22.11 13.44
N THR A 164 -23.93 21.23 12.44
CA THR A 164 -25.19 20.50 12.22
C THR A 164 -25.51 19.48 13.32
N LEU A 165 -24.51 19.09 14.11
CA LEU A 165 -24.68 18.17 15.23
C LEU A 165 -25.12 18.89 16.51
N VAL A 166 -25.12 20.22 16.53
CA VAL A 166 -25.59 21.02 17.67
C VAL A 166 -27.11 20.94 17.76
N LYS A 167 -27.61 20.58 18.95
CA LYS A 167 -29.04 20.57 19.28
C LYS A 167 -29.23 21.10 20.70
N ASP A 168 -30.16 22.03 20.85
CA ASP A 168 -30.51 22.66 22.13
C ASP A 168 -29.28 23.21 22.87
N SER A 169 -28.42 23.94 22.15
CA SER A 169 -27.15 24.50 22.65
C SER A 169 -26.17 23.47 23.22
N THR A 170 -26.29 22.19 22.84
CA THR A 170 -25.36 21.12 23.21
C THR A 170 -24.88 20.34 22.00
N LEU A 171 -23.64 19.86 22.05
CA LEU A 171 -23.08 18.96 21.06
C LEU A 171 -22.57 17.71 21.76
N LYS A 172 -23.10 16.56 21.35
CA LYS A 172 -22.73 15.25 21.88
C LYS A 172 -22.38 14.31 20.74
N ILE A 173 -21.15 13.81 20.75
CA ILE A 173 -20.70 12.77 19.82
C ILE A 173 -20.32 11.56 20.67
N GLU A 174 -21.22 10.58 20.71
CA GLU A 174 -20.99 9.29 21.34
C GLU A 174 -20.07 8.48 20.41
N THR A 175 -18.87 8.13 20.88
CA THR A 175 -17.85 7.60 19.98
C THR A 175 -17.58 6.13 20.26
N THR A 176 -17.97 5.26 19.33
CA THR A 176 -17.52 3.87 19.19
C THR A 176 -16.72 3.65 17.90
N VAL A 177 -16.78 4.61 16.96
CA VAL A 177 -16.16 4.58 15.63
C VAL A 177 -15.39 5.88 15.37
N SER A 178 -14.46 5.88 14.41
CA SER A 178 -13.69 7.07 14.03
C SER A 178 -14.59 8.24 13.60
N LYS A 179 -14.21 9.46 13.99
CA LYS A 179 -14.91 10.69 13.57
C LYS A 179 -14.84 10.92 12.06
N SER A 180 -13.92 10.23 11.37
CA SER A 180 -13.86 10.20 9.90
C SER A 180 -15.15 9.69 9.23
N ASN A 181 -15.96 8.88 9.95
CA ASN A 181 -17.19 8.29 9.41
C ASN A 181 -18.42 9.20 9.59
N LEU A 182 -18.27 10.37 10.21
CA LEU A 182 -19.36 11.33 10.36
C LEU A 182 -19.68 11.98 9.01
N THR A 183 -20.95 12.34 8.79
CA THR A 183 -21.38 13.01 7.57
C THR A 183 -20.62 14.33 7.38
N GLY A 184 -19.99 14.51 6.22
CA GLY A 184 -19.17 15.69 5.92
C GLY A 184 -17.75 15.66 6.50
N PHE A 185 -17.37 14.56 7.17
CA PHE A 185 -15.99 14.25 7.56
C PHE A 185 -15.38 13.27 6.56
N TYR A 186 -14.06 13.27 6.47
CA TYR A 186 -13.27 12.23 5.83
C TYR A 186 -11.90 12.14 6.52
N ASP A 187 -11.13 11.10 6.21
CA ASP A 187 -9.77 10.94 6.74
C ASP A 187 -8.72 11.59 5.82
N PRO A 188 -8.10 12.74 6.21
CA PRO A 188 -7.04 13.35 5.43
C PRO A 188 -5.67 12.66 5.58
N CYS A 189 -5.49 11.82 6.61
CA CYS A 189 -4.20 11.28 7.03
C CYS A 189 -4.35 9.81 7.47
N ILE A 190 -4.55 8.93 6.48
CA ILE A 190 -4.70 7.48 6.70
C ILE A 190 -3.41 6.91 7.33
N GLY A 191 -3.56 6.21 8.45
CA GLY A 191 -2.45 5.58 9.17
C GLY A 191 -1.71 6.49 10.16
N GLU A 192 -2.06 7.77 10.23
CA GLU A 192 -1.49 8.72 11.20
C GLU A 192 -2.47 9.02 12.34
N GLU A 193 -1.96 9.54 13.45
CA GLU A 193 -2.79 9.96 14.58
C GLU A 193 -3.62 11.19 14.21
N LYS A 194 -4.94 11.09 14.42
CA LYS A 194 -5.92 12.13 14.11
C LYS A 194 -6.48 12.75 15.38
N SER A 195 -6.73 14.05 15.31
CA SER A 195 -7.36 14.81 16.38
C SER A 195 -8.34 15.83 15.80
N LEU A 196 -9.35 16.17 16.59
CA LEU A 196 -10.37 17.17 16.30
C LEU A 196 -10.14 18.37 17.20
N PHE A 197 -9.77 19.50 16.61
CA PHE A 197 -9.74 20.80 17.25
C PHE A 197 -11.10 21.48 17.09
N ILE A 198 -11.62 22.07 18.15
CA ILE A 198 -12.90 22.79 18.14
C ILE A 198 -12.74 24.09 18.93
N LYS A 199 -13.08 25.19 18.29
CA LYS A 199 -13.26 26.50 18.90
C LYS A 199 -14.70 26.95 18.72
N TYR A 200 -15.35 27.32 19.81
CA TYR A 200 -16.77 27.63 19.83
C TYR A 200 -17.08 28.80 20.76
N SER A 201 -18.22 29.45 20.52
CA SER A 201 -18.81 30.46 21.39
C SER A 201 -20.01 29.85 22.10
N PHE A 202 -20.13 30.08 23.41
CA PHE A 202 -21.29 29.73 24.20
C PHE A 202 -21.55 30.84 25.20
N HIS A 203 -22.78 31.36 25.28
CA HIS A 203 -23.12 32.53 26.10
C HIS A 203 -22.15 33.71 25.89
N SER A 204 -21.78 33.98 24.62
CA SER A 204 -20.83 35.03 24.22
C SER A 204 -19.39 34.87 24.75
N HIS A 205 -19.03 33.70 25.27
CA HIS A 205 -17.66 33.38 25.70
C HIS A 205 -17.02 32.37 24.76
N ILE A 206 -15.75 32.60 24.41
CA ILE A 206 -15.00 31.75 23.50
C ILE A 206 -14.36 30.60 24.27
N HIS A 207 -14.46 29.40 23.71
CA HIS A 207 -13.91 28.18 24.25
C HIS A 207 -13.10 27.47 23.17
N SER A 208 -12.06 26.73 23.55
CA SER A 208 -11.23 25.92 22.67
C SER A 208 -10.84 24.61 23.32
N VAL A 209 -10.88 23.52 22.55
CA VAL A 209 -10.56 22.17 23.00
C VAL A 209 -10.07 21.30 21.85
N THR A 210 -9.21 20.32 22.16
CA THR A 210 -8.77 19.28 21.22
C THR A 210 -9.16 17.91 21.76
N TYR A 211 -9.75 17.08 20.91
CA TYR A 211 -10.13 15.70 21.21
C TYR A 211 -9.36 14.73 20.31
N LYS A 212 -9.02 13.54 20.81
CA LYS A 212 -8.50 12.47 19.94
C LYS A 212 -9.62 11.90 19.08
N ASP A 213 -9.27 11.15 18.03
CA ASP A 213 -10.24 10.59 17.08
C ASP A 213 -11.33 9.72 17.72
N LEU A 214 -11.03 8.96 18.77
CA LEU A 214 -11.99 8.04 19.41
C LEU A 214 -12.62 8.59 20.69
N ASP A 215 -12.20 9.76 21.16
CA ASP A 215 -12.72 10.32 22.43
C ASP A 215 -14.13 10.89 22.25
N PRO A 216 -15.06 10.67 23.20
CA PRO A 216 -16.37 11.29 23.15
C PRO A 216 -16.27 12.82 23.26
N VAL A 217 -17.08 13.52 22.47
CA VAL A 217 -17.13 14.99 22.48
C VAL A 217 -18.41 15.42 23.18
N ILE A 218 -18.28 16.26 24.21
CA ILE A 218 -19.41 16.86 24.93
C ILE A 218 -19.12 18.34 25.10
N LEU A 219 -19.93 19.17 24.44
CA LEU A 219 -19.90 20.63 24.55
C LEU A 219 -21.29 21.15 24.96
N PRO A 220 -21.37 22.28 25.70
CA PRO A 220 -20.27 23.11 26.18
C PRO A 220 -19.66 22.60 27.51
N ASN A 221 -18.38 22.88 27.75
CA ASN A 221 -17.71 22.62 29.03
C ASN A 221 -16.95 23.88 29.51
N ARG A 222 -17.06 24.18 30.81
CA ARG A 222 -16.40 25.34 31.44
C ARG A 222 -14.87 25.26 31.39
N ASN A 223 -14.30 24.06 31.36
CA ASN A 223 -12.85 23.87 31.31
C ASN A 223 -12.22 24.27 29.97
N HIS A 224 -13.04 24.46 28.93
CA HIS A 224 -12.56 24.86 27.61
C HIS A 224 -12.50 26.38 27.45
N LEU A 225 -12.94 27.15 28.46
CA LEU A 225 -13.03 28.61 28.38
C LEU A 225 -11.65 29.20 28.13
N ILE A 226 -11.54 30.02 27.09
CA ILE A 226 -10.35 30.84 26.84
C ILE A 226 -10.58 32.14 27.61
N LEU A 227 -9.72 32.40 28.59
CA LEU A 227 -9.69 33.64 29.39
C LEU A 227 -9.33 34.84 28.53
#